data_AF-A0A2V8LJA6-F1
#
_entry.id   AF-A0A2V8LJA6-F1
#
_cell.length_a   1.000
_cell.length_b   1.000
_cell.length_c   1.000
_cell.angle_alpha   90.00
_cell.angle_beta   90.00
_cell.angle_gamma   90.00
#
_symmetry.space_group_name_H-M   'P 1'
#
loop_
_entity.id
_entity.type
_entity.pdbx_description
1 polymer ?
#
loop_
_entity_poly.entity_id
_entity_poly.type
_entity_poly.pdbx_seq_one_letter_code
_entity_poly.pdbx_strand_id
1 'polypeptide(L)'
;MLGFKNQLVIALIAIAVCSLVMVAGQQPAAGPYTAAQAAAGRTLYQANCSGCHQQNLSGQGDAAQLAGSEFIGAWGTRTTRELLSFMQLTMPPSRPGGLSAEEYASIAAFILQQNGAPAGNQPLTANPEVRISSVATGQRGGGGAQQAADDEGGGLRGAPPRQPAILVAGEVKNFVPVTDAMLRNPEPGDWLMIRRDYHASNFSPLNQITQNNVKDLCL
;
A
#
# COMPACT_ATOMS: atom_id res chain seq x y z
N MET A 1 4.91 -72.72 -11.01
CA MET A 1 4.47 -71.66 -10.08
C MET A 1 5.41 -70.43 -10.07
N LEU A 2 5.98 -70.02 -11.22
CA LEU A 2 6.89 -68.85 -11.30
C LEU A 2 6.29 -67.64 -12.05
N GLY A 3 5.08 -67.74 -12.61
CA GLY A 3 4.51 -66.68 -13.47
C GLY A 3 3.70 -65.60 -12.75
N PHE A 4 3.12 -65.90 -11.59
CA PHE A 4 2.22 -64.98 -10.90
C PHE A 4 2.94 -63.89 -10.09
N LYS A 5 4.14 -64.23 -9.59
CA LYS A 5 4.97 -63.32 -8.77
C LYS A 5 5.59 -62.19 -9.62
N ASN A 6 6.03 -62.49 -10.84
CA ASN A 6 6.59 -61.48 -11.75
C ASN A 6 5.52 -60.54 -12.32
N GLN A 7 4.31 -61.03 -12.55
CA GLN A 7 3.16 -60.21 -12.98
C GLN A 7 2.77 -59.16 -11.93
N LEU A 8 2.77 -59.54 -10.64
CA LEU A 8 2.49 -58.63 -9.53
C LEU A 8 3.57 -57.55 -9.33
N VAL A 9 4.84 -57.90 -9.52
CA VAL A 9 5.96 -56.94 -9.39
C VAL A 9 5.94 -55.92 -10.54
N ILE A 10 5.64 -56.35 -11.77
CA ILE A 10 5.53 -55.45 -12.93
C ILE A 10 4.32 -54.51 -12.80
N ALA A 11 3.18 -55.02 -12.30
CA ALA A 11 1.99 -54.20 -12.05
C ALA A 11 2.22 -53.13 -10.97
N LEU A 12 2.95 -53.47 -9.88
CA LEU A 12 3.27 -52.52 -8.82
C LEU A 12 4.26 -51.43 -9.27
N ILE A 13 5.22 -51.77 -10.13
CA ILE A 13 6.16 -50.79 -10.70
C ILE A 13 5.43 -49.84 -11.67
N ALA A 14 4.49 -50.35 -12.47
CA ALA A 14 3.71 -49.52 -13.40
C ALA A 14 2.81 -48.51 -12.67
N ILE A 15 2.20 -48.89 -11.54
CA ILE A 15 1.37 -48.00 -10.72
C ILE A 15 2.22 -46.93 -9.99
N ALA A 16 3.42 -47.30 -9.51
CA ALA A 16 4.34 -46.37 -8.89
C ALA A 16 4.88 -45.32 -9.88
N VAL A 17 5.15 -45.70 -11.13
CA VAL A 17 5.58 -44.77 -12.19
C VAL A 17 4.42 -43.88 -12.66
N CYS A 18 3.18 -44.40 -12.72
CA CYS A 18 2.01 -43.59 -13.09
C CYS A 18 1.66 -42.53 -12.02
N SER A 19 1.97 -42.82 -10.75
CA SER A 19 1.74 -41.89 -9.63
C SER A 19 2.75 -40.73 -9.60
N LEU A 20 3.95 -40.90 -10.17
CA LEU A 20 4.98 -39.85 -10.19
C LEU A 20 4.74 -38.77 -11.25
N VAL A 21 3.90 -39.04 -12.26
CA VAL A 21 3.67 -38.12 -13.40
C VAL A 21 2.49 -37.16 -13.16
N MET A 22 1.65 -37.39 -12.14
CA MET A 22 0.47 -36.54 -11.87
C MET A 22 0.71 -35.32 -10.97
N VAL A 23 1.95 -35.05 -10.55
CA VAL A 23 2.33 -33.84 -9.79
C VAL A 23 2.96 -32.76 -10.70
N ALA A 24 2.41 -32.56 -11.91
CA ALA A 24 2.85 -31.52 -12.84
C ALA A 24 1.70 -30.72 -13.47
N GLY A 25 0.48 -30.76 -12.89
CA GLY A 25 -0.73 -30.22 -13.52
C GLY A 25 -1.52 -29.17 -12.75
N GLN A 26 -1.24 -28.90 -11.48
CA GLN A 26 -1.92 -27.82 -10.75
C GLN A 26 -1.12 -26.52 -10.89
N GLN A 27 -1.15 -25.96 -12.10
CA GLN A 27 -0.64 -24.62 -12.35
C GLN A 27 -1.49 -23.65 -11.49
N PRO A 28 -0.89 -22.88 -10.56
CA PRO A 28 -1.62 -21.87 -9.80
C PRO A 28 -2.40 -21.00 -10.78
N ALA A 29 -3.66 -20.69 -10.43
CA ALA A 29 -4.54 -19.88 -11.26
C ALA A 29 -3.78 -18.65 -11.77
N ALA A 30 -3.82 -18.45 -13.09
CA ALA A 30 -3.00 -17.47 -13.79
C ALA A 30 -3.31 -16.05 -13.32
N GLY A 31 -2.53 -15.59 -12.34
CA GLY A 31 -2.53 -14.21 -11.93
C GLY A 31 -2.20 -13.26 -13.09
N PRO A 32 -2.57 -11.97 -12.98
CA PRO A 32 -2.49 -11.04 -14.10
C PRO A 32 -1.06 -10.53 -14.38
N TYR A 33 -0.05 -11.03 -13.65
CA TYR A 33 1.34 -10.61 -13.73
C TYR A 33 2.29 -11.78 -13.49
N THR A 34 3.57 -11.64 -13.86
CA THR A 34 4.60 -12.65 -13.54
C THR A 34 5.29 -12.38 -12.21
N ALA A 35 5.76 -13.44 -11.54
CA ALA A 35 6.51 -13.29 -10.29
C ALA A 35 7.75 -12.38 -10.44
N ALA A 36 8.45 -12.48 -11.58
CA ALA A 36 9.57 -11.61 -11.92
C ALA A 36 9.17 -10.14 -12.02
N GLN A 37 7.99 -9.86 -12.60
CA GLN A 37 7.46 -8.50 -12.72
C GLN A 37 7.12 -7.90 -11.36
N ALA A 38 6.49 -8.66 -10.46
CA ALA A 38 6.25 -8.19 -9.09
C ALA A 38 7.55 -7.97 -8.30
N ALA A 39 8.56 -8.81 -8.50
CA ALA A 39 9.88 -8.63 -7.88
C ALA A 39 10.58 -7.35 -8.37
N ALA A 40 10.60 -7.10 -9.68
CA ALA A 40 11.12 -5.85 -10.24
C ALA A 40 10.33 -4.63 -9.75
N GLY A 41 9.00 -4.77 -9.67
CA GLY A 41 8.08 -3.77 -9.14
C GLY A 41 8.38 -3.36 -7.71
N ARG A 42 8.77 -4.30 -6.86
CA ARG A 42 9.17 -4.01 -5.48
C ARG A 42 10.35 -3.05 -5.41
N THR A 43 11.38 -3.30 -6.22
CA THR A 43 12.58 -2.45 -6.28
C THR A 43 12.22 -1.05 -6.77
N LEU A 44 11.42 -0.95 -7.84
CA LEU A 44 10.94 0.33 -8.37
C LEU A 44 10.06 1.09 -7.37
N TYR A 45 9.18 0.38 -6.66
CA TYR A 45 8.33 0.95 -5.61
C TYR A 45 9.16 1.52 -4.46
N GLN A 46 10.18 0.79 -4.00
CA GLN A 46 11.09 1.25 -2.96
C GLN A 46 11.79 2.54 -3.37
N ALA A 47 12.28 2.61 -4.62
CA ALA A 47 12.98 3.78 -5.14
C ALA A 47 12.08 5.00 -5.38
N ASN A 48 10.81 4.81 -5.79
CA ASN A 48 9.99 5.91 -6.32
C ASN A 48 8.73 6.23 -5.50
N CYS A 49 8.23 5.30 -4.69
CA CYS A 49 6.90 5.40 -4.07
C CYS A 49 6.95 5.36 -2.54
N SER A 50 7.93 4.65 -1.97
CA SER A 50 8.00 4.33 -0.54
C SER A 50 8.18 5.56 0.37
N GLY A 51 8.70 6.67 -0.16
CA GLY A 51 8.87 7.91 0.60
C GLY A 51 7.55 8.46 1.15
N CYS A 52 6.44 8.28 0.43
CA CYS A 52 5.10 8.68 0.88
C CYS A 52 4.26 7.47 1.30
N HIS A 53 4.24 6.42 0.47
CA HIS A 53 3.36 5.26 0.68
C HIS A 53 3.92 4.22 1.67
N GLN A 54 5.11 4.47 2.23
CA GLN A 54 5.85 3.60 3.15
C GLN A 54 6.31 2.28 2.50
N GLN A 55 7.35 1.66 3.05
CA GLN A 55 7.89 0.41 2.51
C GLN A 55 6.89 -0.76 2.62
N ASN A 56 6.02 -0.72 3.61
CA ASN A 56 4.98 -1.72 3.89
C ASN A 56 3.62 -1.37 3.26
N LEU A 57 3.55 -0.34 2.41
CA LEU A 57 2.33 0.12 1.73
C LEU A 57 1.27 0.70 2.66
N SER A 58 1.62 1.04 3.91
CA SER A 58 0.64 1.55 4.88
C SER A 58 0.13 2.95 4.57
N GLY A 59 0.83 3.71 3.72
CA GLY A 59 0.59 5.15 3.57
C GLY A 59 1.14 5.95 4.76
N GLN A 60 1.25 7.27 4.57
CA GLN A 60 1.60 8.24 5.61
C GLN A 60 1.02 9.61 5.25
N GLY A 61 0.40 10.28 6.23
CA GLY A 61 -0.27 11.58 6.02
C GLY A 61 -1.37 11.46 4.96
N ASP A 62 -1.30 12.29 3.93
CA ASP A 62 -2.27 12.28 2.82
C ASP A 62 -2.02 11.16 1.79
N ALA A 63 -0.92 10.42 1.90
CA ALA A 63 -0.63 9.30 1.00
C ALA A 63 -1.47 8.08 1.39
N ALA A 64 -2.34 7.65 0.47
CA ALA A 64 -3.23 6.51 0.67
C ALA A 64 -2.47 5.20 0.97
N GLN A 65 -3.10 4.35 1.77
CA GLN A 65 -2.68 2.95 1.95
C GLN A 65 -2.87 2.18 0.63
N LEU A 66 -1.84 1.43 0.21
CA LEU A 66 -1.83 0.72 -1.06
C LEU A 66 -2.04 -0.80 -0.90
N ALA A 67 -2.26 -1.28 0.32
CA ALA A 67 -2.62 -2.67 0.57
C ALA A 67 -3.64 -2.80 1.71
N GLY A 68 -4.55 -3.77 1.63
CA GLY A 68 -5.58 -3.98 2.65
C GLY A 68 -6.96 -3.53 2.22
N SER A 69 -7.84 -3.35 3.21
CA SER A 69 -9.24 -3.00 2.99
C SER A 69 -9.42 -1.64 2.31
N GLU A 70 -8.57 -0.66 2.62
CA GLU A 70 -8.62 0.66 1.97
C GLU A 70 -8.35 0.56 0.47
N PHE A 71 -7.32 -0.21 0.10
CA PHE A 71 -7.01 -0.46 -1.30
C PHE A 71 -8.15 -1.18 -2.01
N ILE A 72 -8.71 -2.23 -1.40
CA ILE A 72 -9.84 -2.98 -2.00
C ILE A 72 -11.11 -2.13 -2.08
N GLY A 73 -11.39 -1.29 -1.08
CA GLY A 73 -12.53 -0.38 -1.09
C GLY A 73 -12.44 0.65 -2.21
N ALA A 74 -11.24 1.19 -2.45
CA ALA A 74 -11.02 2.14 -3.53
C ALA A 74 -10.96 1.43 -4.90
N TRP A 75 -10.16 0.38 -5.04
CA TRP A 75 -9.74 -0.17 -6.34
C TRP A 75 -10.40 -1.48 -6.72
N GLY A 76 -11.05 -2.19 -5.79
CA GLY A 76 -11.56 -3.54 -6.03
C GLY A 76 -12.52 -3.64 -7.21
N THR A 77 -13.45 -2.68 -7.38
CA THR A 77 -14.41 -2.68 -8.49
C THR A 77 -13.82 -2.19 -9.82
N ARG A 78 -12.61 -1.62 -9.78
CA ARG A 78 -11.89 -1.09 -10.94
C ARG A 78 -10.99 -2.15 -11.56
N THR A 79 -10.48 -1.84 -12.74
CA THR A 79 -9.57 -2.67 -13.51
C THR A 79 -8.10 -2.35 -13.24
N THR A 80 -7.22 -3.29 -13.54
CA THR A 80 -5.77 -3.07 -13.56
C THR A 80 -5.35 -1.96 -14.52
N ARG A 81 -6.07 -1.79 -15.64
CA ARG A 81 -5.90 -0.67 -16.58
C ARG A 81 -6.15 0.67 -15.91
N GLU A 82 -7.25 0.81 -15.17
CA GLU A 82 -7.56 2.05 -14.45
C GLU A 82 -6.51 2.38 -13.38
N LEU A 83 -6.01 1.37 -12.66
CA LEU A 83 -4.91 1.55 -11.71
C LEU A 83 -3.64 2.06 -12.42
N LEU A 84 -3.27 1.45 -13.55
CA LEU A 84 -2.10 1.86 -14.34
C LEU A 84 -2.23 3.27 -14.88
N SER A 85 -3.38 3.61 -15.46
CA SER A 85 -3.65 4.97 -15.95
C SER A 85 -3.57 5.99 -14.82
N PHE A 86 -4.12 5.68 -13.64
CA PHE A 86 -4.04 6.58 -12.50
C PHE A 86 -2.59 6.81 -12.05
N MET A 87 -1.79 5.75 -11.92
CA MET A 87 -0.37 5.88 -11.56
C MET A 87 0.38 6.71 -12.60
N GLN A 88 0.18 6.46 -13.89
CA GLN A 88 0.83 7.21 -14.96
C GLN A 88 0.45 8.70 -14.98
N LEU A 89 -0.81 9.02 -14.68
CA LEU A 89 -1.32 10.40 -14.78
C LEU A 89 -1.07 11.23 -13.53
N THR A 90 -0.89 10.61 -12.37
CA THR A 90 -0.89 11.33 -11.08
C THR A 90 0.32 11.05 -10.20
N MET A 91 1.06 9.98 -10.47
CA MET A 91 2.19 9.55 -9.64
C MET A 91 3.52 9.57 -10.43
N PRO A 92 4.64 9.77 -9.73
CA PRO A 92 4.74 10.44 -8.43
C PRO A 92 4.22 11.90 -8.51
N PRO A 93 3.69 12.51 -7.44
CA PRO A 93 3.09 13.85 -7.52
C PRO A 93 4.07 14.95 -7.96
N SER A 94 5.36 14.76 -7.68
CA SER A 94 6.44 15.66 -8.11
C SER A 94 6.81 15.50 -9.59
N ARG A 95 6.51 14.35 -10.20
CA ARG A 95 6.86 14.05 -11.60
C ARG A 95 5.88 13.04 -12.21
N PRO A 96 4.61 13.43 -12.44
CA PRO A 96 3.61 12.55 -13.04
C PRO A 96 4.10 11.99 -14.38
N GLY A 97 3.92 10.68 -14.59
CA GLY A 97 4.35 10.02 -15.84
C GLY A 97 5.86 9.88 -16.00
N GLY A 98 6.63 10.06 -14.91
CA GLY A 98 8.08 10.03 -14.95
C GLY A 98 8.73 8.66 -15.20
N LEU A 99 7.99 7.56 -15.02
CA LEU A 99 8.45 6.19 -15.26
C LEU A 99 7.88 5.66 -16.58
N SER A 100 8.53 4.64 -17.15
CA SER A 100 8.04 3.96 -18.35
C SER A 100 6.74 3.20 -18.05
N ALA A 101 5.99 2.85 -19.10
CA ALA A 101 4.76 2.06 -18.97
C ALA A 101 5.04 0.69 -18.32
N GLU A 102 6.16 0.07 -18.66
CA GLU A 102 6.61 -1.22 -18.13
C GLU A 102 7.04 -1.14 -16.67
N GLU A 103 7.68 -0.03 -16.27
CA GLU A 103 8.03 0.24 -14.88
C GLU A 103 6.77 0.39 -14.02
N TYR A 104 5.77 1.15 -14.49
CA TYR A 104 4.46 1.24 -13.82
C TYR A 104 3.74 -0.10 -13.78
N ALA A 105 3.77 -0.90 -14.85
CA ALA A 105 3.21 -2.24 -14.86
C ALA A 105 3.87 -3.16 -13.82
N SER A 106 5.17 -3.02 -13.64
CA SER A 106 5.91 -3.75 -12.61
C SER A 106 5.51 -3.33 -11.21
N ILE A 107 5.43 -2.02 -10.93
CA ILE A 107 4.95 -1.50 -9.64
C ILE A 107 3.51 -1.95 -9.35
N ALA A 108 2.62 -1.93 -10.34
CA ALA A 108 1.25 -2.40 -10.21
C ALA A 108 1.21 -3.88 -9.82
N ALA A 109 2.02 -4.73 -10.46
CA ALA A 109 2.13 -6.15 -10.14
C ALA A 109 2.58 -6.36 -8.68
N PHE A 110 3.53 -5.58 -8.19
CA PHE A 110 3.94 -5.62 -6.79
C PHE A 110 2.79 -5.23 -5.84
N ILE A 111 2.06 -4.15 -6.13
CA ILE A 111 0.91 -3.74 -5.31
C ILE A 111 -0.16 -4.83 -5.28
N LEU A 112 -0.49 -5.44 -6.43
CA LEU A 112 -1.44 -6.54 -6.52
C LEU A 112 -0.96 -7.75 -5.70
N GLN A 113 0.33 -8.10 -5.76
CA GLN A 113 0.94 -9.15 -4.94
C GLN A 113 0.77 -8.87 -3.44
N GLN A 114 1.00 -7.63 -3.01
CA GLN A 114 0.82 -7.25 -1.60
C GLN A 114 -0.64 -7.32 -1.15
N ASN A 115 -1.58 -7.29 -2.10
CA ASN A 115 -3.02 -7.47 -1.86
C ASN A 115 -3.52 -8.91 -2.14
N GLY A 116 -2.60 -9.86 -2.32
CA GLY A 116 -2.91 -11.28 -2.41
C GLY A 116 -3.33 -11.78 -3.78
N ALA A 117 -3.12 -11.00 -4.84
CA ALA A 117 -3.18 -11.55 -6.18
C ALA A 117 -2.13 -12.66 -6.34
N PRO A 118 -2.48 -13.81 -6.96
CA PRO A 118 -1.49 -14.80 -7.34
C PRO A 118 -0.65 -14.26 -8.50
N ALA A 119 0.54 -14.82 -8.70
CA ALA A 119 1.28 -14.65 -9.95
C ALA A 119 0.77 -15.64 -11.01
N GLY A 120 0.87 -15.26 -12.28
CA GLY A 120 0.66 -16.11 -13.43
C GLY A 120 1.86 -16.11 -14.37
N ASN A 121 1.62 -16.54 -15.61
CA ASN A 121 2.67 -16.73 -16.62
C ASN A 121 2.69 -15.62 -17.68
N GLN A 122 1.78 -14.65 -17.60
CA GLN A 122 1.70 -13.53 -18.52
C GLN A 122 2.08 -12.23 -17.81
N PRO A 123 2.87 -11.35 -18.44
CA PRO A 123 3.16 -10.05 -17.88
C PRO A 123 1.91 -9.17 -17.89
N LEU A 124 1.72 -8.40 -16.82
CA LEU A 124 0.78 -7.29 -16.79
C LEU A 124 1.27 -6.25 -17.80
N THR A 125 0.42 -5.86 -18.73
CA THR A 125 0.72 -4.82 -19.73
C THR A 125 -0.03 -3.53 -19.39
N ALA A 126 -0.02 -2.54 -20.28
CA ALA A 126 -0.71 -1.26 -20.06
C ALA A 126 -2.25 -1.34 -20.22
N ASN A 127 -2.77 -2.31 -20.98
CA ASN A 127 -4.20 -2.44 -21.31
C ASN A 127 -4.98 -3.62 -20.65
N PRO A 128 -4.61 -4.18 -19.48
CA PRO A 128 -5.29 -5.32 -18.90
C PRO A 128 -6.59 -4.90 -18.21
N GLU A 129 -7.72 -5.47 -18.62
CA GLU A 129 -9.05 -5.18 -18.06
C GLU A 129 -9.42 -6.09 -16.88
N VAL A 130 -8.41 -6.64 -16.18
CA VAL A 130 -8.65 -7.53 -15.04
C VAL A 130 -9.21 -6.72 -13.88
N ARG A 131 -10.40 -7.10 -13.38
CA ARG A 131 -10.99 -6.49 -12.18
C ARG A 131 -10.12 -6.81 -10.97
N ILE A 132 -9.77 -5.80 -10.17
CA ILE A 132 -8.84 -6.00 -9.05
C ILE A 132 -9.45 -6.95 -8.00
N SER A 133 -10.73 -6.83 -7.66
CA SER A 133 -11.39 -7.71 -6.70
C SER A 133 -11.57 -9.15 -7.17
N SER A 134 -11.35 -9.47 -8.46
CA SER A 134 -11.39 -10.86 -8.93
C SER A 134 -10.08 -11.60 -8.71
N VAL A 135 -9.00 -10.88 -8.39
CA VAL A 135 -7.66 -11.46 -8.20
C VAL A 135 -7.07 -11.13 -6.84
N ALA A 136 -7.39 -9.97 -6.25
CA ALA A 136 -6.85 -9.50 -4.98
C ALA A 136 -7.95 -9.37 -3.92
N THR A 137 -7.63 -9.78 -2.69
CA THR A 137 -8.56 -9.74 -1.54
C THR A 137 -8.16 -8.68 -0.50
N GLY A 138 -7.01 -8.05 -0.67
CA GLY A 138 -6.44 -7.12 0.31
C GLY A 138 -5.71 -7.82 1.45
N GLN A 139 -5.78 -9.16 1.53
CA GLN A 139 -4.96 -9.96 2.43
C GLN A 139 -3.71 -10.40 1.68
N ARG A 140 -2.52 -10.30 2.30
CA ARG A 140 -1.30 -10.85 1.69
C ARG A 140 -1.50 -12.32 1.37
N GLY A 141 -1.43 -12.66 0.08
CA GLY A 141 -1.54 -14.02 -0.42
C GLY A 141 -0.32 -14.82 0.03
N GLY A 142 -0.56 -15.96 0.68
CA GLY A 142 0.49 -16.89 1.08
C GLY A 142 1.14 -17.52 -0.14
N GLY A 143 2.33 -17.03 -0.52
CA GLY A 143 3.12 -17.58 -1.60
C GLY A 143 4.55 -17.05 -1.55
N GLY A 144 5.43 -17.80 -0.90
CA GLY A 144 6.88 -17.56 -0.86
C GLY A 144 7.43 -17.19 0.53
N ALA A 145 7.45 -18.17 1.44
CA ALA A 145 8.37 -18.13 2.57
C ALA A 145 9.79 -18.33 2.03
N GLN A 146 10.58 -17.25 1.97
CA GLN A 146 12.02 -17.25 2.24
C GLN A 146 12.53 -15.80 2.31
N GLN A 147 12.42 -15.21 3.51
CA GLN A 147 13.29 -14.18 4.10
C GLN A 147 12.71 -13.86 5.48
N ALA A 148 12.84 -14.84 6.36
CA ALA A 148 12.69 -14.74 7.80
C ALA A 148 13.85 -15.55 8.39
N ALA A 149 15.01 -14.91 8.41
CA ALA A 149 16.31 -15.29 8.95
C ALA A 149 17.26 -14.35 8.18
N ASP A 150 17.34 -13.07 8.55
CA ASP A 150 18.02 -12.63 9.77
C ASP A 150 17.18 -11.58 10.53
N ASP A 151 16.51 -11.99 11.61
CA ASP A 151 16.08 -11.07 12.67
C ASP A 151 15.93 -11.84 13.99
N GLU A 152 17.06 -12.23 14.58
CA GLU A 152 17.12 -12.45 16.02
C GLU A 152 17.03 -11.09 16.70
N GLY A 153 15.79 -10.60 16.88
CA GLY A 153 15.55 -9.21 17.23
C GLY A 153 14.19 -8.84 17.81
N GLY A 154 13.36 -9.78 18.29
CA GLY A 154 12.30 -9.45 19.25
C GLY A 154 10.91 -9.98 18.94
N GLY A 155 10.54 -11.06 19.63
CA GLY A 155 9.16 -11.50 19.74
C GLY A 155 8.23 -10.43 20.31
N LEU A 156 6.97 -10.48 19.83
CA LEU A 156 5.77 -9.90 20.43
C LEU A 156 6.02 -8.87 21.54
N ARG A 157 6.27 -7.62 21.15
CA ARG A 157 5.72 -6.53 21.94
C ARG A 157 4.34 -6.26 21.37
N GLY A 158 3.33 -6.69 22.13
CA GLY A 158 1.97 -6.20 21.93
C GLY A 158 2.02 -4.70 21.71
N ALA A 159 1.03 -4.18 20.97
CA ALA A 159 0.76 -2.75 20.97
C ALA A 159 1.01 -2.25 22.40
N PRO A 160 1.86 -1.21 22.63
CA PRO A 160 1.97 -0.66 23.96
C PRO A 160 0.53 -0.48 24.43
N PRO A 161 0.17 -0.89 25.67
CA PRO A 161 -1.17 -0.58 26.16
C PRO A 161 -1.35 0.88 25.80
N ARG A 162 -2.39 1.18 25.01
CA ARG A 162 -2.75 2.56 24.67
C ARG A 162 -2.65 3.24 26.02
N GLN A 163 -1.62 4.07 26.23
CA GLN A 163 -1.48 4.73 27.52
C GLN A 163 -2.87 5.31 27.72
N PRO A 164 -3.59 4.96 28.81
CA PRO A 164 -4.92 5.50 28.99
C PRO A 164 -4.72 6.97 28.75
N ALA A 165 -5.34 7.48 27.67
CA ALA A 165 -5.20 8.89 27.36
C ALA A 165 -5.52 9.56 28.67
N ILE A 166 -4.71 10.54 29.08
CA ILE A 166 -5.03 11.33 30.25
C ILE A 166 -6.29 12.10 29.87
N LEU A 167 -7.43 11.41 29.97
CA LEU A 167 -8.77 11.93 29.83
C LEU A 167 -9.05 12.47 31.22
N VAL A 168 -8.60 13.70 31.45
CA VAL A 168 -9.10 14.46 32.57
C VAL A 168 -10.55 14.77 32.21
N ALA A 169 -11.47 13.99 32.79
CA ALA A 169 -12.88 14.32 32.73
C ALA A 169 -13.06 15.65 33.47
N GLY A 170 -13.48 16.68 32.75
CA GLY A 170 -13.63 18.01 33.29
C GLY A 170 -14.27 18.94 32.26
N GLU A 171 -14.91 19.98 32.76
CA GLU A 171 -15.39 21.07 31.92
C GLU A 171 -14.21 21.97 31.54
N VAL A 172 -14.05 22.23 30.25
CA VAL A 172 -13.09 23.23 29.77
C VAL A 172 -13.65 24.61 30.11
N LYS A 173 -13.13 25.21 31.18
CA LYS A 173 -13.50 26.57 31.58
C LYS A 173 -13.19 27.55 30.44
N ASN A 174 -14.13 28.44 30.15
CA ASN A 174 -14.02 29.46 29.10
C ASN A 174 -13.87 28.89 27.68
N PHE A 175 -14.42 27.71 27.40
CA PHE A 175 -14.50 27.20 26.04
C PHE A 175 -15.38 28.12 25.18
N VAL A 176 -14.78 28.71 24.14
CA VAL A 176 -15.50 29.49 23.13
C VAL A 176 -15.68 28.59 21.91
N PRO A 177 -16.92 28.19 21.57
CA PRO A 177 -17.16 27.42 20.36
C PRO A 177 -16.75 28.20 19.11
N VAL A 178 -16.06 27.54 18.19
CA VAL A 178 -15.74 28.12 16.88
C VAL A 178 -17.03 28.27 16.08
N THR A 179 -17.30 29.48 15.61
CA THR A 179 -18.48 29.79 14.78
C THR A 179 -18.10 29.92 13.31
N ASP A 180 -19.07 29.74 12.40
CA ASP A 180 -18.86 30.00 10.97
C ASP A 180 -18.44 31.45 10.69
N ALA A 181 -18.85 32.40 11.52
CA ALA A 181 -18.42 33.80 11.40
C ALA A 181 -16.93 33.95 11.69
N MET A 182 -16.42 33.26 12.73
CA MET A 182 -14.98 33.22 13.04
C MET A 182 -14.17 32.57 11.92
N LEU A 183 -14.72 31.56 11.24
CA LEU A 183 -14.06 30.92 10.09
C LEU A 183 -14.03 31.83 8.85
N ARG A 184 -15.03 32.69 8.67
CA ARG A 184 -15.07 33.67 7.56
C ARG A 184 -14.22 34.90 7.80
N ASN A 185 -14.16 35.37 9.05
CA ASN A 185 -13.40 36.56 9.43
C ASN A 185 -12.78 36.34 10.83
N PRO A 186 -11.67 35.60 10.91
CA PRO A 186 -11.01 35.31 12.18
C PRO A 186 -10.31 36.55 12.74
N GLU A 187 -10.16 36.59 14.06
CA GLU A 187 -9.35 37.61 14.73
C GLU A 187 -7.90 37.63 14.16
N PRO A 188 -7.20 38.78 14.18
CA PRO A 188 -5.87 38.94 13.61
C PRO A 188 -4.82 37.89 14.00
N GLY A 189 -4.88 37.40 15.24
CA GLY A 189 -3.94 36.40 15.78
C GLY A 189 -4.39 34.94 15.64
N ASP A 190 -5.61 34.69 15.16
CA ASP A 190 -6.20 33.37 15.14
C ASP A 190 -6.00 32.67 13.79
N TRP A 191 -5.54 31.42 13.83
CA TRP A 191 -5.44 30.52 12.68
C TRP A 191 -6.34 29.30 12.89
N LEU A 192 -7.65 29.49 12.69
CA LEU A 192 -8.64 28.42 12.87
C LEU A 192 -8.68 27.42 11.70
N MET A 193 -7.99 27.72 10.58
CA MET A 193 -7.83 26.84 9.42
C MET A 193 -6.49 27.08 8.72
N ILE A 194 -6.03 26.12 7.91
CA ILE A 194 -4.70 26.10 7.27
C ILE A 194 -4.35 27.35 6.43
N ARG A 195 -5.34 28.09 5.94
CA ARG A 195 -5.13 29.37 5.23
C ARG A 195 -5.89 30.55 5.84
N ARG A 196 -6.03 30.55 7.17
CA ARG A 196 -6.70 31.56 8.01
C ARG A 196 -8.21 31.73 7.75
N ASP A 197 -8.62 31.95 6.52
CA ASP A 197 -10.00 32.15 6.09
C ASP A 197 -10.30 31.45 4.74
N TYR A 198 -11.55 31.50 4.31
CA TYR A 198 -11.97 30.94 3.02
C TYR A 198 -11.41 31.68 1.80
N HIS A 199 -10.84 32.87 1.98
CA HIS A 199 -10.13 33.60 0.92
C HIS A 199 -8.68 33.16 0.77
N ALA A 200 -8.25 32.18 1.56
CA ALA A 200 -6.92 31.61 1.55
C ALA A 200 -5.80 32.61 1.91
N SER A 201 -6.06 33.49 2.88
CA SER A 201 -5.07 34.44 3.43
C SER A 201 -3.87 33.74 4.09
N ASN A 202 -2.68 33.85 3.48
CA ASN A 202 -1.45 33.21 3.95
C ASN A 202 -0.49 34.16 4.71
N PHE A 203 -1.00 35.27 5.27
CA PHE A 203 -0.21 36.22 6.05
C PHE A 203 -0.91 36.58 7.36
N SER A 204 -0.13 36.93 8.39
CA SER A 204 -0.67 37.48 9.64
C SER A 204 -0.83 38.99 9.49
N PRO A 205 -2.00 39.56 9.84
CA PRO A 205 -2.19 41.01 9.93
C PRO A 205 -1.58 41.64 11.20
N LEU A 206 -1.00 40.85 12.11
CA LEU A 206 -0.36 41.36 13.32
C LEU A 206 0.90 42.18 12.99
N ASN A 207 1.10 43.27 13.72
CA ASN A 207 2.26 44.16 13.61
C ASN A 207 3.19 44.09 14.84
N GLN A 208 3.12 43.00 15.60
CA GLN A 208 3.86 42.82 16.85
C GLN A 208 5.37 42.65 16.61
N ILE A 209 5.75 42.05 15.48
CA ILE A 209 7.14 42.00 15.01
C ILE A 209 7.32 43.08 13.95
N THR A 210 8.27 43.98 14.19
CA THR A 210 8.59 45.13 13.37
C THR A 210 10.09 45.14 13.06
N GLN A 211 10.51 45.95 12.09
CA GLN A 211 11.95 46.12 11.79
C GLN A 211 12.75 46.63 13.00
N ASN A 212 12.09 47.32 13.94
CA ASN A 212 12.73 47.90 15.10
C ASN A 212 12.99 46.89 16.23
N ASN A 213 12.13 45.87 16.38
CA ASN A 213 12.19 44.93 17.50
C ASN A 213 12.57 43.49 17.10
N VAL A 214 12.60 43.16 15.80
CA VAL A 214 12.99 41.81 15.33
C VAL A 214 14.38 41.40 15.81
N LYS A 215 15.29 42.37 15.97
CA LYS A 215 16.65 42.17 16.48
C LYS A 215 16.72 41.74 17.95
N ASP A 216 15.63 41.95 18.71
CA ASP A 216 15.57 41.70 20.15
C ASP A 216 14.89 40.34 20.46
N LEU A 217 14.49 39.57 19.43
CA LEU A 217 13.92 38.24 19.60
C LEU A 217 15.04 37.23 19.91
N CYS A 218 14.89 36.47 21.00
CA CYS A 218 15.79 35.39 21.41
C CYS A 218 15.01 34.06 21.48
N LEU A 219 15.70 32.94 21.23
CA LEU A 219 15.17 31.57 21.27
C LEU A 219 15.21 30.98 22.68
#